data_AF-A0A0F8YVD8-F1
#
_entry.id   AF-A0A0F8YVD8-F1
#
_cell.length_a   1.000
_cell.length_b   1.000
_cell.length_c   1.000
_cell.angle_alpha   90.00
_cell.angle_beta   90.00
_cell.angle_gamma   90.00
#
_symmetry.space_group_name_H-M   'P 1'
#
loop_
_entity.id
_entity.type
_entity.pdbx_description
1 polymer ?
#
loop_
_entity_poly.entity_id
_entity_poly.type
_entity_poly.pdbx_seq_one_letter_code
_entity_poly.pdbx_strand_id
1 'polypeptide(L)' 'MSQTVASQTEYNYKVVRQFAIMTVIWGIVGMSIGVLIAAQLAWPALNFDTPWLTYSRL' A
#
# COMPACT_ATOMS: atom_id res chain seq x y z
N MET A 1 -23.63 -41.95 24.20
CA MET A 1 -22.37 -41.22 23.96
C MET A 1 -22.73 -39.94 23.21
N SER A 2 -22.94 -38.84 23.93
CA SER A 2 -23.28 -37.55 23.34
C SER A 2 -21.97 -36.91 22.86
N GLN A 3 -21.81 -36.72 21.55
CA GLN A 3 -20.61 -36.09 21.01
C GLN A 3 -20.67 -34.58 21.31
N THR A 4 -19.79 -34.13 22.21
CA THR A 4 -19.50 -32.71 22.41
C THR A 4 -18.84 -32.20 21.15
N VAL A 5 -19.62 -31.59 20.26
CA VAL A 5 -19.07 -30.88 19.09
C VAL A 5 -18.28 -29.71 19.65
N ALA A 6 -16.95 -29.82 19.64
CA ALA A 6 -16.08 -28.70 19.96
C ALA A 6 -16.38 -27.59 18.93
N SER A 7 -17.10 -26.56 19.37
CA SER A 7 -17.35 -25.36 18.59
C SER A 7 -16.00 -24.77 18.20
N GLN A 8 -15.58 -24.93 16.94
CA GLN A 8 -14.41 -24.24 16.43
C GLN A 8 -14.71 -22.74 16.43
N THR A 9 -14.02 -21.99 17.27
CA THR A 9 -14.08 -20.53 17.25
C THR A 9 -13.46 -20.04 15.94
N GLU A 10 -14.30 -19.69 14.95
CA GLU A 10 -13.82 -19.04 13.73
C GLU A 10 -13.47 -17.58 14.01
N TYR A 11 -12.23 -17.19 13.69
CA TYR A 11 -11.82 -15.80 13.73
C TYR A 11 -12.33 -15.06 12.48
N ASN A 12 -12.84 -13.83 12.67
CA ASN A 12 -13.25 -12.98 11.56
C ASN A 12 -12.04 -12.40 10.82
N TYR A 13 -11.64 -13.06 9.74
CA TYR A 13 -10.52 -12.62 8.89
C TYR A 13 -10.91 -11.64 7.78
N LYS A 14 -12.18 -11.23 7.68
CA LYS A 14 -12.65 -10.35 6.59
C LYS A 14 -11.88 -9.03 6.59
N VAL A 15 -11.80 -8.38 7.74
CA VAL A 15 -11.13 -7.08 7.90
C VAL A 15 -9.62 -7.21 7.72
N VAL A 16 -9.02 -8.24 8.32
CA VAL A 16 -7.58 -8.52 8.21
C VAL A 16 -7.17 -8.71 6.75
N ARG A 17 -7.96 -9.47 5.98
CA ARG A 17 -7.70 -9.68 4.55
C ARG A 17 -7.82 -8.39 3.74
N GLN A 18 -8.84 -7.58 4.00
CA GLN A 18 -9.03 -6.29 3.32
C GLN A 18 -7.85 -5.34 3.58
N PHE A 19 -7.41 -5.23 4.84
CA PHE A 19 -6.26 -4.39 5.18
C PHE A 19 -4.97 -4.94 4.59
N ALA A 20 -4.72 -6.24 4.65
CA ALA A 20 -3.52 -6.83 4.07
C ALA A 20 -3.40 -6.51 2.56
N ILE A 21 -4.51 -6.62 1.81
CA ILE A 21 -4.55 -6.26 0.39
C ILE A 21 -4.28 -4.76 0.20
N MET A 22 -4.94 -3.90 0.98
CA MET A 22 -4.73 -2.45 0.88
C MET A 22 -3.30 -2.04 1.26
N THR A 23 -2.67 -2.70 2.22
CA THR A 23 -1.27 -2.45 2.60
C THR A 23 -0.33 -2.74 1.44
N VAL A 24 -0.56 -3.81 0.68
CA VAL A 24 0.27 -4.13 -0.49
C VAL A 24 0.06 -3.08 -1.59
N ILE A 25 -1.19 -2.70 -1.87
CA ILE A 25 -1.51 -1.67 -2.88
C ILE A 25 -0.80 -0.35 -2.54
N TRP A 26 -0.98 0.15 -1.31
CA TRP A 26 -0.35 1.39 -0.88
C TRP A 26 1.17 1.28 -0.77
N GLY A 27 1.70 0.11 -0.42
CA GLY A 27 3.13 -0.16 -0.45
C GLY A 27 3.73 0.01 -1.84
N ILE A 28 3.09 -0.54 -2.87
CA ILE A 28 3.53 -0.39 -4.27
C ILE A 28 3.42 1.07 -4.72
N VAL A 29 2.31 1.74 -4.42
CA VAL A 29 2.10 3.16 -4.79
C VAL A 29 3.14 4.05 -4.12
N GLY A 30 3.35 3.90 -2.81
CA GLY A 30 4.32 4.68 -2.05
C GLY A 30 5.77 4.44 -2.51
N MET A 31 6.15 3.19 -2.77
CA MET A 31 7.49 2.88 -3.30
C MET A 31 7.70 3.44 -4.70
N SER A 32 6.69 3.38 -5.57
CA SER A 32 6.76 3.93 -6.92
C SER A 32 6.91 5.45 -6.91
N ILE A 33 6.16 6.14 -6.06
CA ILE A 33 6.29 7.59 -5.86
C ILE A 33 7.67 7.93 -5.28
N GLY A 34 8.16 7.17 -4.30
CA GLY A 34 9.50 7.35 -3.73
C GLY A 34 10.61 7.24 -4.78
N VAL A 35 10.51 6.26 -5.69
CA VAL A 35 11.46 6.12 -6.82
C VAL A 35 11.36 7.31 -7.78
N LEU A 36 10.15 7.79 -8.06
CA LEU A 36 9.94 8.95 -8.94
C LEU A 36 10.56 10.23 -8.35
N ILE A 37 10.35 10.47 -7.07
CA ILE A 37 10.93 11.60 -6.33
C ILE A 37 12.47 11.50 -6.29
N ALA A 38 13.01 10.30 -6.07
CA ALA A 38 14.46 10.07 -6.13
C ALA A 38 15.02 10.33 -7.54
N ALA A 39 14.30 9.94 -8.59
CA ALA A 39 14.69 10.21 -9.97
C ALA A 39 14.68 11.71 -10.32
N GLN A 40 13.77 12.50 -9.73
CA GLN A 40 13.75 13.96 -9.89
C GLN A 40 14.96 14.65 -9.25
N LEU A 41 15.49 14.12 -8.15
CA LEU A 41 16.74 14.61 -7.55
C LEU A 41 17.95 14.31 -8.45
N ALA A 42 17.99 13.13 -9.08
CA ALA A 42 19.07 12.76 -10.00
C ALA A 42 18.99 13.52 -11.34
N TRP A 43 17.77 13.72 -11.85
CA TRP A 43 17.51 14.38 -13.13
C TRP A 43 16.37 15.40 -12.99
N PRO A 44 16.69 16.68 -12.78
CA PRO A 44 15.69 17.74 -12.57
C PRO A 44 14.69 17.92 -13.73
N ALA A 45 15.02 17.46 -14.93
CA ALA A 45 14.13 17.50 -16.10
C ALA A 45 12.85 16.64 -15.93
N LEU A 46 12.86 15.65 -15.03
CA LEU A 46 11.69 14.81 -14.71
C LEU A 46 10.63 15.50 -13.85
N ASN A 47 10.75 16.80 -13.58
CA ASN A 47 9.65 17.60 -12.99
C ASN A 47 8.57 17.98 -14.03
N PHE A 48 8.83 17.74 -15.33
CA PHE A 48 7.89 17.95 -16.45
C PHE A 48 7.26 19.35 -16.53
N ASP A 49 7.83 20.36 -15.87
CA ASP A 49 7.32 21.73 -15.74
C ASP A 49 5.84 21.82 -15.26
N THR A 50 5.34 20.76 -14.61
CA THR A 50 3.96 20.70 -14.09
C THR A 50 3.95 20.90 -12.57
N PRO A 51 3.07 21.77 -12.03
CA PRO A 51 3.09 22.11 -10.61
C PRO A 51 2.79 20.94 -9.66
N TRP A 52 2.06 19.92 -10.11
CA TRP A 52 1.61 18.80 -9.26
C TRP A 52 2.56 17.58 -9.28
N LEU A 53 3.50 17.52 -10.22
CA LEU A 53 4.54 16.47 -10.24
C LEU A 53 5.91 16.98 -9.80
N THR A 54 6.01 18.19 -9.24
CA THR A 54 7.30 18.71 -8.78
C THR A 54 7.73 18.03 -7.47
N TYR A 55 9.02 17.72 -7.32
CA TYR A 55 9.61 17.12 -6.10
C TYR A 55 9.13 17.75 -4.78
N SER A 56 8.89 19.06 -4.75
CA SER A 56 8.44 19.77 -3.54
C SER A 56 6.98 19.56 -3.16
N ARG A 57 6.16 18.95 -4.03
CA ARG A 57 4.71 18.77 -3.84
C ARG A 57 4.23 17.32 -3.85
N LEU A 58 5.08 16.39 -4.31
CA LEU A 58 4.86 14.94 -4.25
C LEU A 58 5.35 14.39 -2.90
#